data_AF-A0AAQ3MLX5-F1
#
_entry.id   AF-A0AAQ3MLX5-F1
#
_cell.length_a   1.000
_cell.length_b   1.000
_cell.length_c   1.000
_cell.angle_alpha   90.00
_cell.angle_beta   90.00
_cell.angle_gamma   90.00
#
_symmetry.space_group_name_H-M   'P 1'
#
loop_
_entity.id
_entity.type
_entity.pdbx_description
1 polymer ?
#
loop_
_entity_poly.entity_id
_entity_poly.type
_entity_poly.pdbx_seq_one_letter_code
_entity_poly.pdbx_strand_id
1 'polypeptide(L)'
;MKTHDINFATRPKLLAIDVICYNCTDIAFAPYGNYWRQLRKICMLELSSLKRVNSYQPIREEEFFNLVKRIDAQKGSPINLTEVVLSSIYTIASRFAFGKKSKDQENFISVATKIIKVTGGFDVGDFFPSAVWLQHVTGMRHKLERLHQQADQIMENIINEHKEAKSKAKDYQSEAADLVDVLMQYEGDGKQDFSLTRNNIKAIILGCWCRTDFSQSRPLIDDPNGQNEEPCVWNLLSKNQLDPTVNDFTARKTPVQV
;
A
#
# COMPACT_ATOMS: atom_id res chain seq x y z
N MET A 1 -16.72 -12.15 22.94
CA MET A 1 -15.91 -13.01 22.05
C MET A 1 -14.49 -12.43 21.95
N LYS A 2 -13.64 -12.61 22.98
CA LYS A 2 -12.27 -12.04 23.06
C LYS A 2 -11.21 -13.04 23.55
N THR A 3 -11.64 -14.23 23.99
CA THR A 3 -10.79 -15.15 24.78
C THR A 3 -9.79 -15.93 23.92
N HIS A 4 -10.01 -16.04 22.61
CA HIS A 4 -9.15 -16.80 21.70
C HIS A 4 -8.55 -15.98 20.56
N ASP A 5 -8.75 -14.66 20.55
CA ASP A 5 -8.30 -13.78 19.45
C ASP A 5 -6.78 -13.87 19.23
N ILE A 6 -6.01 -14.04 20.31
CA ILE A 6 -4.55 -14.17 20.25
C ILE A 6 -4.14 -15.51 19.60
N ASN A 7 -4.90 -16.58 19.83
CA ASN A 7 -4.60 -17.91 19.26
C ASN A 7 -4.75 -17.91 17.73
N PHE A 8 -5.61 -17.06 17.18
CA PHE A 8 -5.84 -16.90 15.73
C PHE A 8 -5.15 -15.66 15.13
N ALA A 9 -4.37 -14.93 15.94
CA ALA A 9 -3.68 -13.73 15.48
C ALA A 9 -2.44 -14.05 14.62
N THR A 10 -1.78 -15.18 14.88
CA THR A 10 -0.59 -15.62 14.13
C THR A 10 -0.99 -16.20 12.78
N ARG A 11 -0.31 -15.75 11.71
CA ARG A 11 -0.49 -16.27 10.35
C ARG A 11 0.42 -17.48 10.10
N PRO A 12 -0.01 -18.45 9.28
CA PRO A 12 0.86 -19.53 8.86
C PRO A 12 2.03 -18.98 8.02
N LYS A 13 3.21 -19.59 8.14
CA LYS A 13 4.36 -19.26 7.31
C LYS A 13 4.16 -19.88 5.93
N LEU A 14 4.10 -19.04 4.91
CA LEU A 14 4.04 -19.44 3.50
C LEU A 14 5.42 -19.25 2.90
N LEU A 15 5.89 -20.20 2.07
CA LEU A 15 7.21 -20.10 1.45
C LEU A 15 7.37 -18.80 0.64
N ALA A 16 6.32 -18.45 -0.10
CA ALA A 16 6.31 -17.24 -0.92
C ALA A 16 6.57 -15.98 -0.11
N ILE A 17 5.96 -15.86 1.07
CA ILE A 17 6.11 -14.71 1.95
C ILE A 17 7.43 -14.77 2.73
N ASP A 18 7.86 -15.95 3.14
CA ASP A 18 9.13 -16.15 3.84
C ASP A 18 10.31 -15.65 2.99
N VAL A 19 10.34 -16.01 1.70
CA VAL A 19 11.39 -15.57 0.75
C VAL A 19 11.25 -14.07 0.44
N ILE A 20 10.05 -13.59 0.13
CA ILE A 20 9.85 -12.20 -0.34
C ILE A 20 10.01 -11.18 0.81
N CYS A 21 9.47 -11.48 1.99
CA CYS A 21 9.38 -10.57 3.13
C CYS A 21 10.42 -10.85 4.23
N TYR A 22 11.61 -11.33 3.87
CA TYR A 22 12.73 -11.56 4.79
C TYR A 22 12.31 -12.34 6.05
N ASN A 23 11.86 -13.57 5.87
CA ASN A 23 11.36 -14.46 6.92
C ASN A 23 10.08 -13.95 7.62
N CYS A 24 9.13 -13.41 6.84
CA CYS A 24 7.87 -12.84 7.33
C CYS A 24 8.07 -11.73 8.37
N THR A 25 8.91 -10.73 8.08
CA THR A 25 9.09 -9.55 8.94
C THR A 25 8.17 -8.38 8.54
N ASP A 26 7.26 -8.60 7.60
CA ASP A 26 6.29 -7.60 7.16
C ASP A 26 5.08 -7.47 8.11
N ILE A 27 4.29 -6.41 7.95
CA ILE A 27 3.13 -6.13 8.80
C ILE A 27 1.96 -7.11 8.64
N ALA A 28 1.84 -7.80 7.51
CA ALA A 28 0.72 -8.67 7.20
C ALA A 28 0.93 -10.12 7.69
N PHE A 29 2.16 -10.64 7.60
CA PHE A 29 2.47 -12.03 7.93
C PHE A 29 3.42 -12.24 9.10
N ALA A 30 3.97 -11.17 9.71
CA ALA A 30 4.78 -11.35 10.91
C ALA A 30 4.00 -12.01 12.05
N PRO A 31 4.64 -12.94 12.78
CA PRO A 31 4.01 -13.64 13.87
C PRO A 31 3.60 -12.67 14.98
N TYR A 32 2.47 -12.96 15.63
CA TYR A 32 1.98 -12.09 16.69
C TYR A 32 2.97 -12.05 17.86
N GLY A 33 3.34 -10.84 18.26
CA GLY A 33 4.32 -10.61 19.34
C GLY A 33 4.58 -9.13 19.57
N ASN A 34 5.54 -8.82 20.43
CA ASN A 34 5.92 -7.44 20.75
C ASN A 34 6.37 -6.67 19.50
N TYR A 35 7.18 -7.32 18.65
CA TYR A 35 7.61 -6.80 17.36
C TYR A 35 6.42 -6.36 16.48
N TRP A 36 5.48 -7.29 16.22
CA TRP A 36 4.33 -6.99 15.36
C TRP A 36 3.41 -5.91 15.96
N ARG A 37 3.23 -5.90 17.29
CA ARG A 37 2.42 -4.86 17.96
C ARG A 37 3.04 -3.47 17.80
N GLN A 38 4.35 -3.35 17.96
CA GLN A 38 5.08 -2.10 17.77
C GLN A 38 5.04 -1.66 16.30
N LEU A 39 5.31 -2.58 15.37
CA LEU A 39 5.21 -2.33 13.94
C LEU A 39 3.82 -1.84 13.54
N ARG A 40 2.77 -2.53 13.99
CA ARG A 40 1.39 -2.13 13.74
C ARG A 40 1.09 -0.74 14.31
N LYS A 41 1.59 -0.42 15.50
CA LYS A 41 1.42 0.91 16.12
C LYS A 41 2.07 2.00 15.25
N ILE A 42 3.30 1.80 14.80
CA ILE A 42 4.02 2.74 13.93
C ILE A 42 3.23 2.93 12.62
N CYS A 43 2.89 1.86 11.93
CA CYS A 43 2.14 1.95 10.67
C CYS A 43 0.76 2.59 10.86
N MET A 44 0.02 2.29 11.93
CA MET A 44 -1.29 2.91 12.16
C MET A 44 -1.18 4.41 12.44
N LEU A 45 -0.19 4.83 13.24
CA LEU A 45 -0.01 6.23 13.61
C LEU A 45 0.55 7.07 12.45
N GLU A 46 1.56 6.56 11.76
CA GLU A 46 2.31 7.32 10.76
C GLU A 46 1.74 7.20 9.34
N LEU A 47 0.99 6.14 9.04
CA LEU A 47 0.49 5.85 7.69
C LEU A 47 -1.02 5.97 7.58
N SER A 48 -1.74 5.48 8.60
CA SER A 48 -3.20 5.39 8.57
C SER A 48 -3.91 6.42 9.45
N SER A 49 -3.19 7.36 10.06
CA SER A 49 -3.80 8.47 10.78
C SER A 49 -4.59 9.36 9.84
N LEU A 50 -5.75 9.85 10.28
CA LEU A 50 -6.61 10.73 9.49
C LEU A 50 -5.85 11.96 8.96
N LYS A 51 -4.95 12.52 9.79
CA LYS A 51 -4.10 13.64 9.40
C LYS A 51 -3.19 13.30 8.21
N ARG A 52 -2.62 12.09 8.21
CA ARG A 52 -1.76 11.58 7.13
C ARG A 52 -2.57 11.26 5.88
N VAL A 53 -3.71 10.58 6.03
CA VAL A 53 -4.60 10.28 4.90
C VAL A 53 -5.06 11.56 4.18
N ASN A 54 -5.32 12.63 4.94
CA ASN A 54 -5.69 13.94 4.39
C ASN A 54 -4.52 14.65 3.71
N SER A 55 -3.28 14.55 4.22
CA SER A 55 -2.12 15.15 3.55
C SER A 55 -1.85 14.56 2.16
N TYR A 56 -2.32 13.35 1.88
CA TYR A 56 -2.20 12.70 0.56
C TYR A 56 -3.37 12.99 -0.39
N GLN A 57 -4.35 13.80 0.03
CA GLN A 57 -5.46 14.20 -0.84
C GLN A 57 -4.99 14.82 -2.17
N PRO A 58 -4.01 15.75 -2.19
CA PRO A 58 -3.54 16.33 -3.45
C PRO A 58 -2.97 15.29 -4.42
N ILE A 59 -2.30 14.25 -3.90
CA ILE A 59 -1.76 13.15 -4.73
C ILE A 59 -2.91 12.36 -5.36
N ARG A 60 -3.97 12.06 -4.60
CA ARG A 60 -5.14 11.34 -5.12
C ARG A 60 -5.86 12.14 -6.18
N GLU A 61 -6.04 13.43 -5.97
CA GLU A 61 -6.69 14.33 -6.94
C GLU A 61 -5.87 14.43 -8.24
N GLU A 62 -4.55 14.57 -8.13
CA GLU A 62 -3.64 14.61 -9.28
C GLU A 62 -3.71 13.29 -10.08
N GLU A 63 -3.62 12.13 -9.43
CA GLU A 63 -3.68 10.84 -10.12
C GLU A 63 -5.06 10.52 -10.68
N PHE A 64 -6.13 10.97 -10.02
CA PHE A 64 -7.48 10.88 -10.55
C PHE A 64 -7.64 11.73 -11.82
N PHE A 65 -7.14 12.96 -11.82
CA PHE A 65 -7.15 13.80 -13.01
C PHE A 65 -6.35 13.17 -14.16
N ASN A 66 -5.17 12.61 -13.86
CA ASN A 66 -4.36 11.87 -14.84
C ASN A 66 -5.10 10.64 -15.40
N LEU A 67 -5.84 9.92 -14.56
CA LEU A 67 -6.68 8.78 -14.97
C LEU A 67 -7.75 9.22 -15.97
N VAL A 68 -8.52 10.26 -15.64
CA VAL A 68 -9.57 10.80 -16.53
C VAL A 68 -8.97 11.24 -17.86
N LYS A 69 -7.84 11.94 -17.84
CA LYS A 69 -7.13 12.37 -19.05
C LYS A 69 -6.68 11.19 -19.92
N ARG A 70 -6.21 10.09 -19.32
CA ARG A 70 -5.83 8.87 -20.05
C ARG A 70 -7.04 8.21 -20.71
N ILE A 71 -8.18 8.17 -20.03
CA ILE A 71 -9.44 7.62 -20.55
C ILE A 71 -9.95 8.47 -21.71
N ASP A 72 -9.98 9.80 -21.55
CA ASP A 72 -10.43 10.73 -22.59
C ASP A 72 -9.54 10.67 -23.85
N ALA A 73 -8.22 10.52 -23.68
CA ALA A 73 -7.28 10.39 -24.79
C ALA A 73 -7.48 9.11 -25.63
N GLN A 74 -8.14 8.08 -25.09
CA GLN A 74 -8.42 6.81 -25.76
C GLN A 74 -9.86 6.71 -26.27
N LYS A 75 -10.59 7.84 -26.31
CA LYS A 75 -11.96 7.92 -26.78
C LYS A 75 -12.11 7.31 -28.18
N GLY A 76 -13.05 6.38 -28.31
CA GLY A 76 -13.33 5.68 -29.56
C GLY A 76 -12.55 4.37 -29.77
N SER A 77 -11.68 3.98 -28.83
CA SER A 77 -11.01 2.68 -28.80
C SER A 77 -11.48 1.83 -27.61
N PRO A 78 -11.44 0.49 -27.69
CA PRO A 78 -11.71 -0.36 -26.53
C PRO A 78 -10.58 -0.22 -25.50
N ILE A 79 -10.94 0.10 -24.25
CA ILE A 79 -10.01 0.34 -23.15
C ILE A 79 -10.20 -0.72 -22.06
N ASN A 80 -9.10 -1.29 -21.56
CA ASN A 80 -9.12 -2.12 -20.36
C ASN A 80 -9.13 -1.23 -19.11
N LEU A 81 -10.33 -0.90 -18.61
CA LEU A 81 -10.48 -0.05 -17.42
C LEU A 81 -9.79 -0.62 -16.18
N THR A 82 -9.81 -1.95 -16.00
CA THR A 82 -9.16 -2.61 -14.86
C THR A 82 -7.66 -2.32 -14.84
N GLU A 83 -6.99 -2.42 -15.99
CA GLU A 83 -5.55 -2.15 -16.09
C GLU A 83 -5.22 -0.69 -15.82
N VAL A 84 -6.00 0.24 -16.38
CA VAL A 84 -5.77 1.68 -16.21
C VAL A 84 -6.02 2.10 -14.75
N VAL A 85 -7.07 1.60 -14.11
CA VAL A 85 -7.37 1.89 -12.71
C VAL A 85 -6.33 1.28 -11.78
N LEU A 86 -5.95 0.02 -11.97
CA LEU A 86 -4.89 -0.62 -11.17
C LEU A 86 -3.55 0.12 -11.32
N SER A 87 -3.19 0.55 -12.53
CA SER A 87 -2.00 1.37 -12.77
C SER A 87 -2.02 2.67 -11.97
N SER A 88 -3.16 3.34 -11.90
CA SER A 88 -3.33 4.55 -11.07
C SER A 88 -3.24 4.23 -9.58
N ILE A 89 -3.86 3.16 -9.10
CA ILE A 89 -3.77 2.71 -7.70
C ILE A 89 -2.31 2.41 -7.32
N TYR A 90 -1.57 1.68 -8.16
CA TYR A 90 -0.16 1.39 -7.93
C TYR A 90 0.69 2.67 -7.92
N THR A 91 0.37 3.64 -8.76
CA THR A 91 1.07 4.93 -8.78
C THR A 91 0.82 5.69 -7.47
N ILE A 92 -0.44 5.76 -7.01
CA ILE A 92 -0.81 6.39 -5.73
C ILE A 92 -0.11 5.69 -4.56
N ALA A 93 -0.19 4.36 -4.50
CA ALA A 93 0.44 3.55 -3.46
C ALA A 93 1.95 3.75 -3.40
N SER A 94 2.59 3.87 -4.56
CA SER A 94 4.04 4.08 -4.63
C SER A 94 4.44 5.50 -4.27
N ARG A 95 3.66 6.52 -4.64
CA ARG A 95 3.89 7.90 -4.18
C ARG A 95 3.65 8.07 -2.69
N PHE A 96 2.72 7.29 -2.13
CA PHE A 96 2.54 7.21 -0.69
C PHE A 96 3.77 6.60 0.00
N ALA A 97 4.34 5.55 -0.58
CA ALA A 97 5.48 4.85 -0.01
C ALA A 97 6.80 5.64 -0.15
N PHE A 98 7.07 6.22 -1.32
CA PHE A 98 8.37 6.75 -1.73
C PHE A 98 8.36 8.25 -2.07
N GLY A 99 7.23 8.92 -1.87
CA GLY A 99 7.06 10.33 -2.17
C GLY A 99 6.93 10.63 -3.67
N LYS A 100 8.01 11.11 -4.30
CA LYS A 100 7.98 11.65 -5.68
C LYS A 100 8.11 10.56 -6.73
N LYS A 101 7.52 10.82 -7.91
CA LYS A 101 7.65 9.95 -9.09
C LYS A 101 9.11 9.84 -9.50
N SER A 102 9.64 8.62 -9.53
CA SER A 102 10.98 8.29 -10.02
C SER A 102 10.94 7.06 -10.94
N LYS A 103 12.01 6.85 -11.71
CA LYS A 103 12.16 5.66 -12.55
C LYS A 103 12.18 4.38 -11.71
N ASP A 104 12.77 4.46 -10.52
CA ASP A 104 12.83 3.33 -9.59
C ASP A 104 11.45 3.01 -9.00
N GLN A 105 10.57 4.00 -8.86
CA GLN A 105 9.17 3.78 -8.50
C GLN A 105 8.43 2.94 -9.56
N GLU A 106 8.59 3.25 -10.84
CA GLU A 106 7.96 2.49 -11.94
C GLU A 106 8.52 1.06 -12.03
N ASN A 107 9.83 0.91 -11.87
CA ASN A 107 10.48 -0.39 -11.79
C ASN A 107 9.95 -1.20 -10.59
N PHE A 108 9.78 -0.55 -9.44
CA PHE A 108 9.21 -1.18 -8.25
C PHE A 108 7.80 -1.68 -8.50
N ILE A 109 6.90 -0.85 -9.06
CA ILE A 109 5.52 -1.25 -9.39
C ILE A 109 5.53 -2.49 -10.29
N SER A 110 6.38 -2.52 -11.31
CA SER A 110 6.49 -3.64 -12.25
C SER A 110 6.91 -4.94 -11.54
N VAL A 111 7.95 -4.88 -10.69
CA VAL A 111 8.43 -6.05 -9.94
C VAL A 111 7.42 -6.48 -8.88
N ALA A 112 6.86 -5.54 -8.12
CA ALA A 112 5.92 -5.82 -7.05
C ALA A 112 4.60 -6.40 -7.58
N THR A 113 4.12 -5.98 -8.75
CA THR A 113 2.97 -6.60 -9.42
C THR A 113 3.27 -8.06 -9.81
N LYS A 114 4.50 -8.36 -10.25
CA LYS A 114 4.92 -9.76 -10.52
C LYS A 114 5.00 -10.57 -9.24
N ILE A 115 5.48 -9.99 -8.15
CA ILE A 115 5.48 -10.61 -6.82
C ILE A 115 4.04 -10.97 -6.44
N ILE A 116 3.09 -10.03 -6.45
CA ILE A 116 1.69 -10.28 -6.11
C ILE A 116 1.10 -11.42 -6.95
N LYS A 117 1.38 -11.47 -8.26
CA LYS A 117 0.91 -12.54 -9.14
C LYS A 117 1.47 -13.92 -8.77
N VAL A 118 2.70 -13.98 -8.26
CA VAL A 118 3.36 -15.23 -7.88
C VAL A 118 2.98 -15.65 -6.46
N THR A 119 2.81 -14.69 -5.54
CA THR A 119 2.48 -14.95 -4.14
C THR A 119 0.97 -15.07 -3.88
N GLY A 120 0.13 -14.64 -4.82
CA GLY A 120 -1.34 -14.75 -4.74
C GLY A 120 -1.88 -16.18 -4.91
N GLY A 121 -1.02 -17.15 -5.22
CA GLY A 121 -1.35 -18.57 -5.25
C GLY A 121 -0.63 -19.36 -4.16
N PHE A 122 -1.19 -20.52 -3.80
CA PHE A 122 -0.52 -21.47 -2.89
C PHE A 122 0.52 -22.29 -3.66
N ASP A 123 1.70 -22.51 -3.07
CA ASP A 123 2.68 -23.46 -3.60
C ASP A 123 2.34 -24.89 -3.13
N VAL A 124 2.71 -25.90 -3.91
CA VAL A 124 2.52 -27.31 -3.53
C VAL A 124 3.25 -27.63 -2.22
N GLY A 125 4.41 -26.99 -1.99
CA GLY A 125 5.16 -27.11 -0.75
C GLY A 125 4.46 -26.51 0.47
N ASP A 126 3.49 -25.61 0.30
CA ASP A 126 2.69 -25.07 1.41
C ASP A 126 1.67 -26.12 1.92
N PHE A 127 1.21 -27.03 1.06
CA PHE A 127 0.32 -28.15 1.45
C PHE A 127 1.06 -29.36 2.01
N PHE A 128 2.33 -29.54 1.64
CA PHE A 128 3.16 -30.68 2.06
C PHE A 128 4.46 -30.20 2.73
N PRO A 129 4.41 -29.69 3.97
CA PRO A 129 5.58 -29.15 4.67
C PRO A 129 6.72 -30.17 4.87
N SER A 130 6.39 -31.47 4.90
CA SER A 130 7.38 -32.56 5.00
C SER A 130 8.14 -32.83 3.70
N ALA A 131 7.67 -32.31 2.57
CA ALA A 131 8.23 -32.55 1.24
C ALA A 131 8.91 -31.28 0.69
N VAL A 132 9.87 -30.74 1.45
CA VAL A 132 10.62 -29.50 1.12
C VAL A 132 11.26 -29.54 -0.27
N TRP A 133 11.64 -30.72 -0.76
CA TRP A 133 12.20 -30.91 -2.10
C TRP A 133 11.24 -30.48 -3.23
N LEU A 134 9.90 -30.52 -3.01
CA LEU A 134 8.91 -30.08 -3.99
C LEU A 134 9.11 -28.61 -4.37
N GLN A 135 9.48 -27.77 -3.40
CA GLN A 135 9.70 -26.33 -3.58
C GLN A 135 10.88 -26.05 -4.54
N HIS A 136 11.84 -26.98 -4.61
CA HIS A 136 12.97 -26.91 -5.52
C HIS A 136 12.63 -27.47 -6.91
N VAL A 137 11.86 -28.57 -6.97
CA VAL A 137 11.47 -29.22 -8.23
C VAL A 137 10.45 -28.40 -9.02
N THR A 138 9.56 -27.66 -8.36
CA THR A 138 8.59 -26.77 -9.03
C THR A 138 9.26 -25.52 -9.62
N GLY A 139 10.51 -25.21 -9.24
CA GLY A 139 11.21 -23.99 -9.63
C GLY A 139 10.65 -22.72 -9.00
N MET A 140 9.65 -22.83 -8.12
CA MET A 140 8.98 -21.68 -7.50
C MET A 140 9.95 -20.88 -6.62
N ARG A 141 10.77 -21.57 -5.81
CA ARG A 141 11.75 -20.93 -4.93
C ARG A 141 12.72 -20.04 -5.70
N HIS A 142 13.29 -20.54 -6.80
CA HIS A 142 14.21 -19.75 -7.64
C HIS A 142 13.53 -18.53 -8.29
N LYS A 143 12.26 -18.67 -8.71
CA LYS A 143 11.49 -17.55 -9.24
C LYS A 143 11.26 -16.47 -8.18
N LEU A 144 10.92 -16.86 -6.96
CA LEU A 144 10.74 -15.96 -5.82
C LEU A 144 12.05 -15.29 -5.41
N GLU A 145 13.15 -16.04 -5.31
CA GLU A 145 14.49 -15.50 -5.00
C GLU A 145 14.92 -14.44 -6.03
N ARG A 146 14.70 -14.69 -7.32
CA ARG A 146 14.99 -13.72 -8.38
C ARG A 146 14.17 -12.44 -8.25
N LEU A 147 12.87 -12.57 -8.00
CA LEU A 147 11.98 -11.41 -7.81
C LEU A 147 12.33 -10.63 -6.53
N HIS A 148 12.66 -11.35 -5.45
CA HIS A 148 13.14 -10.78 -4.20
C HIS A 148 14.40 -9.95 -4.43
N GLN A 149 15.41 -10.49 -5.12
CA GLN A 149 16.65 -9.76 -5.43
C GLN A 149 16.41 -8.50 -6.25
N GLN A 150 15.50 -8.55 -7.24
CA GLN A 150 15.15 -7.36 -8.04
C GLN A 150 14.47 -6.29 -7.17
N ALA A 151 13.51 -6.68 -6.34
CA ALA A 151 12.83 -5.77 -5.44
C ALA A 151 13.77 -5.20 -4.37
N ASP A 152 14.67 -6.03 -3.84
CA ASP A 152 15.70 -5.66 -2.88
C ASP A 152 16.60 -4.55 -3.42
N GLN A 153 17.16 -4.73 -4.62
CA GLN A 153 18.03 -3.72 -5.27
C GLN A 153 17.30 -2.39 -5.48
N ILE A 154 16.06 -2.43 -5.96
CA ILE A 154 15.26 -1.21 -6.18
C ILE A 154 14.98 -0.50 -4.86
N MET A 155 14.55 -1.23 -3.83
CA MET A 155 14.29 -0.64 -2.51
C MET A 155 15.58 -0.10 -1.87
N GLU A 156 16.71 -0.78 -2.06
CA GLU A 156 18.00 -0.34 -1.56
C GLU A 156 18.41 1.00 -2.19
N ASN A 157 18.25 1.14 -3.51
CA ASN A 157 18.47 2.40 -4.23
C ASN A 157 17.58 3.51 -3.69
N ILE A 158 16.27 3.26 -3.57
CA ILE A 158 15.32 4.25 -3.07
C ILE A 158 15.70 4.71 -1.66
N ILE A 159 16.02 3.78 -0.75
CA ILE A 159 16.43 4.12 0.62
C ILE A 159 17.72 4.96 0.61
N ASN A 160 18.69 4.62 -0.24
CA ASN A 160 19.93 5.40 -0.38
C ASN A 160 19.67 6.81 -0.91
N GLU A 161 18.80 6.96 -1.91
CA GLU A 161 18.40 8.27 -2.43
C GLU A 161 17.78 9.15 -1.34
N HIS A 162 16.90 8.60 -0.50
CA HIS A 162 16.29 9.36 0.61
C HIS A 162 17.34 9.75 1.67
N LYS A 163 18.29 8.84 2.00
CA LYS A 163 19.40 9.14 2.91
C LYS A 163 20.28 10.28 2.37
N GLU A 164 20.61 10.25 1.09
CA GLU A 164 21.39 11.30 0.45
C GLU A 164 20.64 12.63 0.41
N ALA A 165 19.36 12.63 0.04
CA ALA A 165 18.53 13.83 0.02
C ALA A 165 18.47 14.49 1.41
N LYS A 166 18.25 13.69 2.46
CA LYS A 166 18.22 14.16 3.85
C LYS A 166 19.57 14.71 4.33
N SER A 167 20.69 14.14 3.86
CA SER A 167 22.03 14.65 4.18
C SER A 167 22.30 16.04 3.58
N LYS A 168 21.73 16.31 2.38
CA LYS A 168 21.86 17.55 1.64
C LYS A 168 20.88 18.64 2.11
N ALA A 169 19.72 18.25 2.63
CA ALA A 169 18.62 19.16 2.97
C ALA A 169 18.67 19.79 4.38
N LYS A 170 19.83 19.85 5.05
CA LYS A 170 19.93 20.34 6.44
C LYS A 170 19.50 21.80 6.68
N ASP A 171 19.19 22.60 5.65
CA ASP A 171 18.92 24.05 5.78
C ASP A 171 17.59 24.57 5.21
N TYR A 172 16.69 23.75 4.63
CA TYR A 172 15.40 24.25 4.13
C TYR A 172 14.21 23.33 4.46
N GLN A 173 13.12 23.98 4.89
CA GLN A 173 11.89 23.41 5.46
C GLN A 173 11.17 22.38 4.58
N SER A 174 10.92 21.21 5.21
CA SER A 174 9.65 20.46 5.25
C SER A 174 8.98 20.06 3.93
N GLU A 175 9.56 19.10 3.21
CA GLU A 175 8.73 18.12 2.49
C GLU A 175 8.03 17.20 3.50
N ALA A 176 6.77 16.84 3.22
CA ALA A 176 6.02 15.94 4.08
C ALA A 176 6.68 14.56 4.06
N ALA A 177 7.23 14.14 5.20
CA ALA A 177 7.93 12.87 5.33
C ALA A 177 7.09 11.69 4.82
N ASP A 178 7.62 10.94 3.87
CA ASP A 178 6.98 9.73 3.35
C ASP A 178 7.20 8.51 4.26
N LEU A 179 6.71 7.33 3.83
CA LEU A 179 6.85 6.09 4.58
C LEU A 179 8.32 5.71 4.79
N VAL A 180 9.19 5.87 3.78
CA VAL A 180 10.61 5.54 3.90
C VAL A 180 11.27 6.45 4.95
N ASP A 181 11.00 7.75 4.88
CA ASP A 181 11.51 8.74 5.84
C ASP A 181 11.10 8.46 7.28
N VAL A 182 9.86 8.00 7.48
CA VAL A 182 9.37 7.60 8.79
C VAL A 182 10.09 6.35 9.27
N LEU A 183 10.16 5.29 8.46
CA LEU A 183 10.75 4.02 8.87
C LEU A 183 12.25 4.13 9.15
N MET A 184 12.98 4.96 8.39
CA MET A 184 14.40 5.22 8.63
C MET A 184 14.69 5.91 9.96
N GLN A 185 13.71 6.58 10.59
CA GLN A 185 13.89 7.12 11.95
C GLN A 185 14.05 6.03 13.00
N TYR A 186 13.57 4.82 12.70
CA TYR A 186 13.68 3.63 13.55
C TYR A 186 14.87 2.74 13.13
N GLU A 187 15.71 3.18 12.18
CA GLU A 187 16.90 2.46 11.73
C GLU A 187 18.10 2.78 12.65
N GLY A 188 18.63 1.77 13.35
CA GLY A 188 19.81 1.87 14.22
C GLY A 188 19.53 1.96 15.73
N ASP A 189 20.58 1.90 16.54
CA ASP A 189 20.54 1.80 18.02
C ASP A 189 20.22 3.13 18.76
N GLY A 190 19.56 4.08 18.10
CA GLY A 190 19.35 5.43 18.62
C GLY A 190 17.99 5.66 19.28
N LYS A 191 17.95 5.65 20.62
CA LYS A 191 16.93 6.29 21.51
C LYS A 191 15.51 5.70 21.60
N GLN A 192 15.18 4.57 20.98
CA GLN A 192 13.87 3.91 21.16
C GLN A 192 14.00 2.44 21.53
N ASP A 193 13.05 1.95 22.34
CA ASP A 193 12.91 0.53 22.75
C ASP A 193 12.65 -0.45 21.58
N PHE A 194 12.65 0.04 20.34
CA PHE A 194 12.37 -0.70 19.13
C PHE A 194 13.25 -0.22 17.99
N SER A 195 14.11 -1.11 17.48
CA SER A 195 14.97 -0.87 16.33
C SER A 195 14.56 -1.74 15.15
N LEU A 196 14.59 -1.16 13.95
CA LEU A 196 14.35 -1.85 12.70
C LEU A 196 15.66 -2.04 11.96
N THR A 197 15.89 -3.26 11.48
CA THR A 197 16.94 -3.52 10.50
C THR A 197 16.50 -3.00 9.14
N ARG A 198 17.47 -2.74 8.26
CA ARG A 198 17.19 -2.33 6.88
C ARG A 198 16.32 -3.34 6.11
N ASN A 199 16.50 -4.63 6.38
CA ASN A 199 15.67 -5.68 5.79
C ASN A 199 14.22 -5.62 6.30
N ASN A 200 14.02 -5.34 7.60
CA ASN A 200 12.67 -5.12 8.13
C ASN A 200 12.00 -3.92 7.45
N ILE A 201 12.72 -2.80 7.27
CA ILE A 201 12.19 -1.61 6.58
C ILE A 201 11.72 -1.97 5.17
N LYS A 202 12.53 -2.69 4.39
CA LYS A 202 12.17 -3.17 3.05
C LYS A 202 10.92 -4.07 3.07
N ALA A 203 10.85 -5.01 4.01
CA ALA A 203 9.67 -5.87 4.19
C ALA A 203 8.40 -5.08 4.49
N ILE A 204 8.50 -4.08 5.38
CA ILE A 204 7.39 -3.23 5.81
C ILE A 204 6.89 -2.34 4.66
N ILE A 205 7.81 -1.73 3.90
CA ILE A 205 7.48 -0.95 2.71
C ILE A 205 6.65 -1.78 1.74
N LEU A 206 7.13 -2.98 1.40
CA LEU A 206 6.44 -3.88 0.48
C LEU A 206 5.07 -4.29 1.05
N GLY A 207 5.00 -4.67 2.33
CA GLY A 207 3.74 -5.05 2.98
C GLY A 207 2.72 -3.92 3.04
N CYS A 208 3.15 -2.68 3.33
CA CYS A 208 2.29 -1.50 3.33
C CYS A 208 1.81 -1.13 1.92
N TRP A 209 2.70 -1.21 0.92
CA TRP A 209 2.37 -0.97 -0.48
C TRP A 209 1.37 -1.99 -1.03
N CYS A 210 1.55 -3.28 -0.71
CA CYS A 210 0.57 -4.31 -1.07
C CYS A 210 -0.77 -4.06 -0.37
N ARG A 211 -0.77 -3.65 0.90
CA ARG A 211 -2.02 -3.36 1.63
C ARG A 211 -2.80 -2.20 1.01
N THR A 212 -2.15 -1.14 0.55
CA THR A 212 -2.84 -0.01 -0.08
C THR A 212 -3.51 -0.44 -1.39
N ASP A 213 -2.84 -1.25 -2.21
CA ASP A 213 -3.46 -1.92 -3.37
C ASP A 213 -4.72 -2.72 -2.96
N PHE A 214 -4.58 -3.70 -2.07
CA PHE A 214 -5.72 -4.54 -1.66
C PHE A 214 -6.86 -3.77 -0.99
N SER A 215 -6.59 -2.62 -0.36
CA SER A 215 -7.64 -1.79 0.27
C SER A 215 -8.40 -0.93 -0.74
N GLN A 216 -7.74 -0.46 -1.81
CA GLN A 216 -8.37 0.39 -2.82
C GLN A 216 -8.93 -0.42 -4.00
N SER A 217 -8.38 -1.60 -4.27
CA SER A 217 -8.77 -2.47 -5.38
C SER A 217 -9.96 -3.39 -5.04
N ARG A 218 -10.16 -3.75 -3.76
CA ARG A 218 -11.21 -4.70 -3.34
C ARG A 218 -12.64 -4.28 -3.70
N PRO A 219 -13.06 -3.00 -3.55
CA PRO A 219 -14.41 -2.58 -3.96
C PRO A 219 -14.65 -2.69 -5.47
N LEU A 220 -13.60 -2.64 -6.29
CA LEU A 220 -13.69 -2.68 -7.76
C LEU A 220 -13.67 -4.11 -8.32
N ILE A 221 -13.15 -5.06 -7.54
CA ILE A 221 -13.04 -6.48 -7.92
C ILE A 221 -14.30 -7.25 -7.49
N ASP A 222 -14.86 -6.91 -6.32
CA ASP A 222 -15.98 -7.66 -5.72
C ASP A 222 -17.36 -7.21 -6.23
N ASP A 223 -17.47 -6.08 -6.94
CA ASP A 223 -18.73 -5.61 -7.53
C ASP A 223 -18.62 -5.22 -9.03
N PRO A 224 -18.68 -6.19 -9.95
CA PRO A 224 -18.71 -5.91 -11.38
C PRO A 224 -20.06 -5.32 -11.87
N ASN A 225 -21.10 -5.23 -11.02
CA ASN A 225 -22.46 -4.86 -11.42
C ASN A 225 -23.10 -3.70 -10.62
N GLY A 226 -22.36 -3.03 -9.73
CA GLY A 226 -22.80 -1.82 -9.03
C GLY A 226 -24.02 -2.01 -8.12
N GLN A 227 -24.21 -3.22 -7.57
CA GLN A 227 -25.33 -3.54 -6.70
C GLN A 227 -24.86 -4.35 -5.50
N ASN A 228 -24.12 -3.73 -4.58
CA ASN A 228 -24.42 -3.73 -3.15
C ASN A 228 -23.36 -2.96 -2.33
N GLU A 229 -23.86 -2.06 -1.48
CA GLU A 229 -23.20 -1.37 -0.35
C GLU A 229 -21.99 -0.47 -0.64
N GLU A 230 -22.24 0.84 -0.54
CA GLU A 230 -21.23 1.89 -0.60
C GLU A 230 -20.10 1.69 0.45
N PRO A 231 -18.81 1.80 0.06
CA PRO A 231 -17.70 1.60 0.99
C PRO A 231 -17.71 2.58 2.17
N CYS A 232 -17.49 2.07 3.39
CA CYS A 232 -17.46 2.86 4.63
C CYS A 232 -16.46 4.05 4.62
N VAL A 233 -15.46 4.05 3.74
CA VAL A 233 -14.50 5.15 3.57
C VAL A 233 -15.08 6.30 2.74
N TRP A 234 -15.93 6.00 1.75
CA TRP A 234 -16.68 7.02 1.00
C TRP A 234 -17.79 7.64 1.83
N ASN A 235 -18.45 6.88 2.70
CA ASN A 235 -19.42 7.40 3.66
C ASN A 235 -18.81 8.36 4.71
N LEU A 236 -17.50 8.23 4.98
CA LEU A 236 -16.75 9.14 5.87
C LEU A 236 -16.23 10.38 5.15
N LEU A 237 -16.03 10.31 3.83
CA LEU A 237 -15.60 11.43 3.00
C LEU A 237 -16.80 12.27 2.51
N SER A 238 -17.94 11.65 2.18
CA SER A 238 -19.17 12.36 1.77
C SER A 238 -19.79 13.16 2.92
N LYS A 239 -19.73 12.64 4.16
CA LYS A 239 -20.26 13.32 5.35
C LYS A 239 -19.41 14.49 5.84
N ASN A 240 -18.15 14.60 5.41
CA ASN A 240 -17.24 15.67 5.81
C ASN A 240 -17.04 16.76 4.74
N GLN A 241 -17.79 16.71 3.64
CA GLN A 241 -17.74 17.72 2.57
C GLN A 241 -19.01 18.61 2.48
N LEU A 242 -19.92 18.52 3.45
CA LEU A 242 -21.06 19.43 3.54
C LEU A 242 -20.83 20.44 4.67
N ASP A 243 -20.20 21.56 4.32
CA ASP A 243 -20.24 22.80 5.10
C ASP A 243 -21.67 23.40 4.99
N PRO A 244 -22.39 23.68 6.08
CA PRO A 244 -23.81 24.04 6.05
C PRO A 244 -24.09 25.53 5.75
N THR A 245 -23.22 26.21 5.01
CA THR A 245 -23.32 27.68 4.80
C THR A 245 -23.71 28.14 3.39
N VAL A 246 -24.10 27.23 2.49
CA VAL A 246 -24.68 27.60 1.18
C VAL A 246 -25.98 26.84 0.93
N ASN A 247 -27.01 27.16 1.72
CA ASN A 247 -28.40 26.81 1.40
C ASN A 247 -29.30 27.95 1.83
N ASP A 248 -29.05 29.13 1.25
CA ASP A 248 -29.98 30.24 1.36
C ASP A 248 -29.96 31.05 0.08
N PHE A 249 -30.45 30.48 -1.02
CA PHE A 249 -31.00 31.27 -2.12
C PHE A 249 -31.95 30.43 -2.99
N THR A 250 -33.17 30.93 -3.13
CA THR A 250 -34.23 30.54 -4.09
C THR A 250 -35.27 29.48 -3.69
N ALA A 251 -35.93 29.70 -2.55
CA ALA A 251 -37.35 29.37 -2.40
C ALA A 251 -38.20 30.65 -2.52
N ARG A 252 -38.59 31.02 -3.75
CA ARG A 252 -39.77 31.88 -3.99
C ARG A 252 -40.79 31.06 -4.79
N LYS A 253 -41.72 30.42 -4.08
CA LYS A 253 -42.99 29.98 -4.65
C LYS A 253 -43.91 31.20 -4.74
N THR A 254 -44.27 31.61 -5.94
CA THR A 254 -45.51 32.37 -6.16
C THR A 254 -46.68 31.39 -6.25
N PRO A 255 -47.84 31.70 -5.63
CA PRO A 255 -49.05 30.91 -5.81
C PRO A 255 -49.83 31.43 -7.02
N VAL A 256 -50.34 30.53 -7.85
CA VAL A 256 -51.44 30.85 -8.76
C VAL A 256 -52.50 29.78 -8.58
N GLN A 257 -53.65 30.23 -8.09
CA GLN A 257 -54.92 29.53 -8.17
C GLN A 257 -55.45 29.63 -9.60
N VAL A 258 -55.94 28.51 -10.16
CA VAL A 258 -57.35 28.30 -10.58
C VAL A 258 -57.62 26.81 -10.47
#